data_AF-A0A2V6MPY9-F1
#
_entry.id   AF-A0A2V6MPY9-F1
#
_cell.length_a   1.000
_cell.length_b   1.000
_cell.length_c   1.000
_cell.angle_alpha   90.00
_cell.angle_beta   90.00
_cell.angle_gamma   90.00
#
_symmetry.space_group_name_H-M   'P 1'
#
loop_
_entity.id
_entity.type
_entity.pdbx_description
1 polymer ?
#
loop_
_entity_poly.entity_id
_entity_poly.type
_entity_poly.pdbx_seq_one_letter_code
_entity_poly.pdbx_strand_id
1 'polypeptide(L)'
;MAEGALVVLFPEGTSSDGSGILPFKSALLQPALDLGCNITAAAIDYSLSRGSVADEICYWRDMTLVPHLLNLFTKPVIKSKLVVAPFLFRCSDRKGIARTLREQIVAMRS
;
A
#
# COMPACT_ATOMS: atom_id res chain seq x y z
N MET A 1 -7.87 -7.20 29.58
CA MET A 1 -8.16 -6.09 28.64
C MET A 1 -7.56 -6.51 27.32
N ALA A 2 -8.35 -6.70 26.27
CA ALA A 2 -7.80 -6.99 24.95
C ALA A 2 -7.35 -5.65 24.36
N GLU A 3 -6.04 -5.40 24.33
CA GLU A 3 -5.49 -4.26 23.61
C GLU A 3 -5.81 -4.41 22.11
N GLY A 4 -6.34 -3.34 21.50
CA GLY A 4 -6.56 -3.32 20.06
C GLY A 4 -5.24 -3.46 19.31
N ALA A 5 -5.23 -4.22 18.20
CA ALA A 5 -4.06 -4.39 17.37
C ALA A 5 -4.04 -3.36 16.23
N LEU A 6 -2.87 -2.78 15.95
CA LEU A 6 -2.66 -2.00 14.73
C LEU A 6 -2.62 -2.96 13.52
N VAL A 7 -3.49 -2.73 12.56
CA VAL A 7 -3.57 -3.52 11.32
C VAL A 7 -3.18 -2.66 10.13
N VAL A 8 -2.22 -3.14 9.35
CA VAL A 8 -1.84 -2.55 8.06
C VAL A 8 -2.38 -3.45 6.96
N LEU A 9 -3.05 -2.85 5.97
CA LEU A 9 -3.67 -3.58 4.86
C LEU A 9 -3.35 -2.90 3.53
N PHE A 10 -3.17 -3.69 2.49
CA PHE A 10 -3.03 -3.23 1.12
C PHE A 10 -4.35 -3.44 0.39
N PRO A 11 -5.18 -2.39 0.23
CA PRO A 11 -6.56 -2.54 -0.25
C PRO A 11 -6.65 -2.89 -1.73
N GLU A 12 -5.54 -2.86 -2.48
CA GLU A 12 -5.45 -3.38 -3.86
C GLU A 12 -5.66 -4.91 -3.89
N GLY A 13 -5.31 -5.60 -2.79
CA GLY A 13 -5.47 -7.04 -2.65
C GLY A 13 -4.71 -7.85 -3.70
N THR A 14 -3.60 -7.31 -4.20
CA THR A 14 -2.61 -7.91 -5.09
C THR A 14 -1.34 -7.05 -5.08
N SER A 15 -0.22 -7.60 -5.53
CA SER A 15 0.97 -6.82 -5.87
C SER A 15 0.82 -6.18 -7.26
N SER A 16 1.46 -5.02 -7.46
CA SER A 16 1.53 -4.29 -8.72
C SER A 16 2.97 -3.87 -9.04
N ASP A 17 3.18 -3.33 -10.23
CA ASP A 17 4.47 -2.82 -10.73
C ASP A 17 4.92 -1.51 -10.05
N GLY A 18 4.09 -0.97 -9.14
CA GLY A 18 4.35 0.29 -8.44
C GLY A 18 4.17 1.55 -9.30
N SER A 19 3.80 1.44 -10.58
CA SER A 19 3.64 2.59 -11.49
C SER A 19 2.39 3.42 -11.18
N GLY A 20 1.37 2.79 -10.59
CA GLY A 20 0.12 3.42 -10.22
C GLY A 20 -0.52 2.77 -9.01
N ILE A 21 -1.66 3.33 -8.59
CA ILE A 21 -2.48 2.80 -7.49
C ILE A 21 -3.71 2.11 -8.07
N LEU A 22 -3.81 0.79 -7.87
CA LEU A 22 -4.95 0.01 -8.36
C LEU A 22 -6.24 0.37 -7.60
N PRO A 23 -7.42 0.00 -8.13
CA PRO A 23 -8.68 0.18 -7.42
C PRO A 23 -8.69 -0.55 -6.07
N PHE A 24 -9.23 0.10 -5.05
CA PHE A 24 -9.31 -0.47 -3.71
C PHE A 24 -10.51 -1.43 -3.60
N LYS A 25 -10.24 -2.65 -3.14
CA LYS A 25 -11.25 -3.65 -2.81
C LYS A 25 -11.93 -3.27 -1.50
N SER A 26 -13.05 -2.55 -1.59
CA SER A 26 -13.85 -2.11 -0.43
C SER A 26 -14.21 -3.21 0.58
N ALA A 27 -14.28 -4.48 0.15
CA ALA A 27 -14.51 -5.62 1.04
C ALA A 27 -13.41 -5.79 2.12
N LEU A 28 -12.17 -5.40 1.84
CA LEU A 28 -11.06 -5.47 2.80
C LEU A 28 -11.20 -4.42 3.93
N LEU A 29 -11.99 -3.37 3.70
CA LEU A 29 -12.23 -2.32 4.69
C LEU A 29 -13.44 -2.63 5.58
N GLN A 30 -14.30 -3.59 5.19
CA GLN A 30 -15.54 -3.91 5.90
C GLN A 30 -15.33 -4.20 7.40
N PRO A 31 -14.34 -5.02 7.83
CA PRO A 31 -14.16 -5.31 9.25
C PRO A 31 -13.80 -4.07 10.08
N ALA A 32 -13.02 -3.15 9.50
CA ALA A 32 -12.66 -1.90 10.16
C ALA A 32 -13.87 -0.97 10.31
N LEU A 33 -14.82 -1.02 9.36
CA LEU A 33 -16.06 -0.24 9.41
C LEU A 33 -17.03 -0.83 10.44
N ASP A 34 -17.21 -2.16 10.44
CA ASP A 34 -18.11 -2.86 11.38
C ASP A 34 -17.68 -2.65 12.84
N LEU A 35 -16.37 -2.53 13.08
CA LEU A 35 -15.79 -2.26 14.40
C LEU A 35 -15.64 -0.76 14.71
N GLY A 36 -16.00 0.13 13.77
CA GLY A 36 -15.86 1.58 13.95
C GLY A 36 -14.42 2.05 14.16
N CYS A 37 -13.44 1.33 13.60
CA CYS A 37 -12.03 1.63 13.72
C CYS A 37 -11.68 2.94 12.99
N ASN A 38 -10.70 3.68 13.52
CA ASN A 38 -10.13 4.79 12.79
C ASN A 38 -9.21 4.26 11.68
N ILE A 39 -9.35 4.79 10.47
CA ILE A 39 -8.53 4.41 9.32
C ILE A 39 -7.67 5.59 8.89
N THR A 40 -6.37 5.35 8.72
CA THR A 40 -5.39 6.31 8.19
C THR A 40 -4.79 5.81 6.89
N ALA A 41 -4.67 6.70 5.92
CA ALA A 41 -4.00 6.41 4.66
C ALA A 41 -2.48 6.57 4.80
N ALA A 42 -1.73 5.63 4.22
CA ALA A 42 -0.29 5.74 4.05
C ALA A 42 0.08 5.39 2.60
N ALA A 43 0.98 6.17 2.01
CA ALA A 43 1.54 5.95 0.68
C ALA A 43 3.03 5.60 0.80
N ILE A 44 3.44 4.52 0.15
CA ILE A 44 4.84 4.11 0.07
C ILE A 44 5.27 4.07 -1.40
N ASP A 45 6.42 4.69 -1.66
CA ASP A 45 7.03 4.76 -2.98
C ASP A 45 8.49 4.30 -2.91
N TYR A 46 8.93 3.60 -3.95
CA TYR A 46 10.31 3.16 -4.08
C TYR A 46 10.97 3.84 -5.26
N SER A 47 12.25 4.17 -5.12
CA SER A 47 13.08 4.70 -6.20
C SER A 47 14.46 4.06 -6.18
N LEU A 48 14.99 3.82 -7.38
CA LEU A 48 16.32 3.30 -7.63
C LEU A 48 17.14 4.35 -8.35
N SER A 49 18.43 4.44 -8.03
CA SER A 49 19.36 5.30 -8.76
C SER A 49 19.70 4.77 -10.16
N ARG A 50 19.65 3.44 -10.34
CA ARG A 50 19.83 2.73 -11.61
C ARG A 50 18.96 1.49 -11.61
N GLY A 51 18.28 1.23 -12.73
CA GLY A 51 17.45 0.04 -12.91
C GLY A 51 15.95 0.32 -12.90
N SER A 52 15.15 -0.73 -12.77
CA SER A 52 13.69 -0.69 -12.85
C SER A 52 13.08 -1.04 -11.50
N VAL A 53 12.33 -0.12 -10.89
CA VAL A 53 11.61 -0.41 -9.63
C VAL A 53 10.62 -1.55 -9.83
N ALA A 54 9.92 -1.58 -10.98
CA ALA A 54 8.94 -2.60 -11.31
C ALA A 54 9.55 -4.01 -11.40
N ASP A 55 10.75 -4.15 -11.98
CA ASP A 55 11.36 -5.47 -12.20
C ASP A 55 12.29 -5.90 -11.06
N GLU A 56 12.76 -4.95 -10.25
CA GLU A 56 13.85 -5.21 -9.31
C GLU A 56 13.48 -4.99 -7.85
N ILE A 57 12.39 -4.26 -7.57
CA ILE A 57 11.88 -4.01 -6.21
C ILE A 57 10.49 -4.61 -6.05
N CYS A 58 9.58 -4.32 -6.97
CA CYS A 58 8.22 -4.83 -6.90
C CYS A 58 8.22 -6.34 -7.17
N TYR A 59 7.64 -7.11 -6.24
CA TYR A 59 7.38 -8.54 -6.43
C TYR A 59 5.93 -8.73 -6.88
N TRP A 60 5.71 -8.87 -8.18
CA TRP A 60 4.39 -8.92 -8.81
C TRP A 60 4.39 -9.91 -9.99
N ARG A 61 3.21 -10.40 -10.41
CA ARG A 61 3.03 -11.47 -11.42
C ARG A 61 3.64 -12.81 -11.00
N ASP A 62 4.02 -13.64 -11.98
CA ASP A 62 4.64 -14.96 -11.87
C ASP A 62 6.15 -14.92 -11.56
N MET A 63 6.62 -13.85 -10.90
CA MET A 63 8.02 -13.75 -10.49
C MET A 63 8.36 -14.86 -9.52
N THR A 64 9.49 -15.52 -9.75
CA THR A 64 10.01 -16.53 -8.82
C THR A 64 10.69 -15.83 -7.63
N LEU A 65 10.30 -16.19 -6.41
CA LEU A 65 10.75 -15.51 -5.18
C LEU A 65 12.28 -15.47 -5.02
N VAL A 66 12.96 -16.62 -5.19
CA VAL A 66 14.40 -16.74 -4.89
C VAL A 66 15.26 -15.87 -5.82
N PRO A 67 15.12 -15.94 -7.16
CA PRO A 67 15.86 -15.05 -8.08
C PRO A 67 15.59 -13.56 -7.84
N HIS A 68 14.33 -13.20 -7.55
CA HIS A 68 13.94 -11.82 -7.29
C HIS A 68 14.61 -11.26 -6.03
N LEU A 69 14.57 -12.04 -4.94
CA LEU A 69 15.19 -11.67 -3.68
C LEU A 69 16.72 -11.54 -3.80
N LEU A 70 17.37 -12.44 -4.53
CA LEU A 70 18.81 -12.32 -4.80
C LEU A 70 19.13 -11.04 -5.58
N ASN A 71 18.35 -10.71 -6.61
CA ASN A 71 18.52 -9.46 -7.35
C ASN A 71 18.37 -8.23 -6.43
N LEU A 72 17.38 -8.24 -5.53
CA LEU A 72 17.17 -7.17 -4.56
C LEU A 72 18.41 -6.95 -3.67
N PHE A 73 19.04 -8.03 -3.21
CA PHE A 73 20.27 -7.96 -2.39
C PHE A 73 21.49 -7.43 -3.15
N THR A 74 21.50 -7.48 -4.48
CA THR A 74 22.60 -6.88 -5.27
C THR A 74 22.49 -5.35 -5.40
N LYS A 75 21.38 -4.75 -4.96
CA LYS A 75 21.17 -3.30 -5.08
C LYS A 75 21.93 -2.55 -3.99
N PRO A 76 22.85 -1.64 -4.35
CA PRO A 76 23.67 -0.95 -3.36
C PRO A 76 22.86 0.04 -2.53
N VAL A 77 21.82 0.65 -3.11
CA VAL A 77 20.93 1.61 -2.43
C VAL A 77 19.52 1.47 -2.98
N ILE A 78 18.55 1.33 -2.09
CA ILE A 78 17.11 1.41 -2.38
C ILE A 78 16.56 2.56 -1.56
N LYS A 79 15.90 3.52 -2.22
CA LYS A 79 15.27 4.66 -1.53
C LYS A 79 13.78 4.41 -1.44
N SER A 80 13.22 4.56 -0.24
CA SER A 80 11.78 4.51 -0.01
C SER A 80 11.27 5.83 0.57
N LYS A 81 10.16 6.35 0.04
CA LYS A 81 9.42 7.50 0.58
C LYS A 81 8.13 6.96 1.19
N LEU A 82 7.92 7.21 2.49
CA LEU A 82 6.69 6.87 3.19
C LEU A 82 6.01 8.16 3.63
N VAL A 83 4.76 8.35 3.22
CA VAL A 83 3.93 9.50 3.61
C VAL A 83 2.70 8.96 4.31
N VAL A 84 2.42 9.44 5.52
CA VAL A 84 1.24 9.06 6.31
C VAL A 84 0.34 10.27 6.45
N ALA A 85 -0.94 10.11 6.11
CA ALA A 85 -1.91 11.18 6.23
C ALA A 85 -2.25 11.45 7.71
N PRO A 86 -2.51 12.70 8.10
CA PRO A 86 -2.97 13.02 9.46
C PRO A 86 -4.46 12.68 9.68
N PHE A 87 -5.21 12.37 8.61
CA PHE A 87 -6.65 12.19 8.68
C PHE A 87 -7.02 10.79 9.20
N LEU A 88 -7.96 10.76 10.14
CA LEU A 88 -8.62 9.57 10.64
C LEU A 88 -10.04 9.57 10.09
N PHE A 89 -10.36 8.62 9.20
CA PHE A 89 -11.73 8.47 8.72
C PHE A 89 -12.54 7.63 9.71
N ARG A 90 -13.71 8.15 10.08
CA ARG A 90 -14.83 7.34 10.58
C ARG A 90 -15.94 7.45 9.55
N CYS A 91 -16.27 6.37 8.87
CA CYS A 91 -17.32 6.38 7.88
C CYS A 91 -18.11 5.08 7.94
N SER A 92 -19.36 5.14 7.50
CA SER A 92 -20.28 4.00 7.47
C SER A 92 -20.42 3.40 6.06
N ASP A 93 -19.96 4.09 5.01
CA ASP A 93 -20.01 3.58 3.63
C ASP A 93 -18.65 3.06 3.12
N ARG A 94 -18.60 1.77 2.82
CA ARG A 94 -17.39 1.05 2.36
C ARG A 94 -16.88 1.49 1.00
N LYS A 95 -17.77 1.90 0.08
CA LYS A 95 -17.36 2.25 -1.29
C LYS A 95 -16.82 3.67 -1.35
N GLY A 96 -17.47 4.60 -0.67
CA GLY A 96 -17.02 5.98 -0.52
C GLY A 96 -15.63 6.05 0.11
N ILE A 97 -15.43 5.38 1.25
CA ILE A 97 -14.12 5.41 1.93
C ILE A 97 -13.00 4.80 1.07
N ALA A 98 -13.25 3.71 0.35
CA ALA A 98 -12.25 3.10 -0.53
C ALA A 98 -11.81 4.07 -1.64
N ARG A 99 -12.75 4.84 -2.20
CA ARG A 99 -12.46 5.87 -3.21
C ARG A 99 -11.67 7.04 -2.62
N THR A 100 -12.12 7.58 -1.49
CA THR A 100 -11.46 8.72 -0.84
C THR A 100 -10.04 8.39 -0.40
N LEU A 101 -9.83 7.21 0.20
CA LEU A 101 -8.49 6.75 0.58
C LEU A 101 -7.57 6.63 -0.63
N ARG A 102 -8.08 6.10 -1.75
CA ARG A 102 -7.30 6.00 -2.99
C ARG A 102 -6.94 7.38 -3.54
N GLU A 103 -7.89 8.30 -3.62
CA GLU A 103 -7.64 9.68 -4.09
C GLU A 103 -6.61 10.40 -3.21
N GLN A 104 -6.68 10.21 -1.89
CA GLN A 104 -5.71 10.76 -0.95
C GLN A 104 -4.32 10.15 -1.15
N ILE A 105 -4.22 8.82 -1.32
CA ILE A 105 -2.93 8.15 -1.56
C ILE A 105 -2.32 8.62 -2.87
N VAL A 106 -3.10 8.74 -3.94
CA VAL A 106 -2.62 9.27 -5.23
C VAL A 106 -2.08 10.69 -5.06
N ALA A 107 -2.75 11.56 -4.31
CA ALA A 107 -2.27 12.91 -4.05
C ALA A 107 -0.94 12.94 -3.26
N MET A 108 -0.74 12.00 -2.32
CA MET A 108 0.47 11.91 -1.50
C MET A 108 1.74 11.45 -2.26
N ARG A 109 1.58 10.80 -3.42
CA ARG A 109 2.71 10.32 -4.25
C ARG A 109 3.37 11.44 -5.07
N SER A 110 2.80 12.65 -5.06
CA SER A 110 3.36 13.82 -5.77
C SER A 110 4.66 14.35 -5.16
#